data_AF-A0AAV5TLC0-F1
#
_entry.id   AF-A0AAV5TLC0-F1
#
_cell.length_a   1.000
_cell.length_b   1.000
_cell.length_c   1.000
_cell.angle_alpha   90.00
_cell.angle_beta   90.00
_cell.angle_gamma   90.00
#
_symmetry.space_group_name_H-M   'P 1'
#
loop_
_entity.id
_entity.type
_entity.pdbx_description
1 polymer ?
#
loop_
_entity_poly.entity_id
_entity_poly.type
_entity_poly.pdbx_seq_one_letter_code
_entity_poly.pdbx_strand_id
1 'polypeptide(L)'
;LNPLTGVSDCPSRSYLCTNSVYLAVMTQQCPRTCGFCSTTSSTTNSTCVDLTNAATGVSDCPARRAYCTNTIYLPLMRIQCPATCG
;
A
#
# COMPACT_ATOMS: atom_id res chain seq x y z
N LEU A 1 -8.24 -10.29 8.17
CA LEU A 1 -8.05 -10.59 9.62
C LEU A 1 -8.60 -11.97 9.86
N ASN A 2 -7.83 -12.84 10.50
CA ASN A 2 -8.28 -14.17 10.87
C ASN A 2 -9.44 -14.04 11.87
N PRO A 3 -10.63 -14.63 11.62
CA PRO A 3 -11.80 -14.49 12.49
C PRO A 3 -11.61 -15.07 13.89
N LEU A 4 -10.66 -16.00 14.07
CA LEU A 4 -10.42 -16.70 15.33
C LEU A 4 -9.38 -16.00 16.21
N THR A 5 -8.40 -15.33 15.61
CA THR A 5 -7.28 -14.71 16.34
C THR A 5 -7.28 -13.18 16.26
N GLY A 6 -8.07 -12.58 15.36
CA GLY A 6 -8.06 -11.14 15.11
C GLY A 6 -6.75 -10.64 14.46
N VAL A 7 -5.81 -11.54 14.14
CA VAL A 7 -4.52 -11.21 13.54
C VAL A 7 -4.62 -11.34 12.02
N SER A 8 -4.05 -10.40 11.25
CA SER A 8 -3.94 -10.57 9.80
C SER A 8 -2.93 -11.67 9.49
N ASP A 9 -3.20 -12.54 8.51
CA ASP A 9 -2.23 -13.56 8.04
C ASP A 9 -1.04 -12.96 7.26
N CYS A 10 -1.06 -11.64 7.08
CA CYS A 10 -0.03 -10.88 6.40
C CYS A 10 1.40 -11.09 6.93
N PRO A 11 1.68 -11.08 8.26
CA PRO A 11 3.03 -11.30 8.80
C PRO A 11 3.63 -12.63 8.35
N SER A 12 2.83 -13.69 8.34
CA SER A 12 3.22 -15.03 7.88
C SER A 12 3.55 -15.08 6.39
N ARG A 13 3.03 -14.12 5.61
CA ARG A 13 3.21 -13.99 4.17
C ARG A 13 4.21 -12.91 3.78
N SER A 14 4.90 -12.29 4.74
CA SER A 14 5.86 -11.20 4.52
C SER A 14 6.93 -11.53 3.47
N TYR A 15 7.36 -12.79 3.36
CA TYR A 15 8.30 -13.24 2.33
C TYR A 15 7.79 -13.05 0.88
N LEU A 16 6.47 -12.96 0.68
CA LEU A 16 5.88 -12.68 -0.64
C LEU A 16 5.99 -11.21 -1.05
N CYS A 17 6.36 -10.31 -0.13
CA CYS A 17 6.60 -8.90 -0.43
C CYS A 17 7.81 -8.66 -1.35
N THR A 18 8.68 -9.65 -1.55
CA THR A 18 9.80 -9.57 -2.50
C THR A 18 9.55 -10.35 -3.79
N ASN A 19 8.44 -11.10 -3.86
CA ASN A 19 8.07 -11.88 -5.03
C ASN A 19 7.23 -11.03 -5.99
N SER A 20 7.75 -10.75 -7.19
CA SER A 20 7.11 -9.88 -8.19
C SER A 20 5.68 -10.30 -8.56
N VAL A 21 5.39 -11.61 -8.56
CA VAL A 21 4.04 -12.13 -8.88
C VAL A 21 3.05 -11.82 -7.76
N TYR A 22 3.48 -11.96 -6.51
CA TYR A 22 2.63 -11.76 -5.34
C TYR A 22 2.70 -10.34 -4.78
N LEU A 23 3.66 -9.53 -5.23
CA LEU A 23 3.87 -8.16 -4.77
C LEU A 23 2.61 -7.33 -4.90
N ALA A 24 1.92 -7.41 -6.04
CA ALA A 24 0.67 -6.68 -6.25
C ALA A 24 -0.44 -7.11 -5.28
N VAL A 25 -0.55 -8.40 -4.96
CA VAL A 25 -1.54 -8.91 -4.01
C VAL A 25 -1.17 -8.51 -2.58
N MET A 26 0.11 -8.60 -2.26
CA MET A 26 0.66 -8.28 -0.95
C MET A 26 0.62 -6.77 -0.67
N THR A 27 0.79 -5.91 -1.68
CA THR A 27 0.58 -4.47 -1.54
C THR A 27 -0.89 -4.15 -1.29
N GLN A 28 -1.84 -4.88 -1.90
CA GLN A 28 -3.28 -4.67 -1.62
C GLN A 28 -3.72 -5.16 -0.25
N GLN A 29 -3.35 -6.39 0.07
CA GLN A 29 -3.91 -7.10 1.22
C GLN A 29 -3.09 -6.86 2.49
N CYS A 30 -1.79 -6.60 2.31
CA CYS A 30 -0.80 -6.56 3.37
C CYS A 30 0.16 -5.36 3.24
N PRO A 31 -0.33 -4.14 2.93
CA PRO A 31 0.55 -2.99 2.66
C PRO A 31 1.46 -2.66 3.83
N ARG A 32 0.98 -2.81 5.07
CA ARG A 32 1.79 -2.60 6.28
C ARG A 32 2.93 -3.61 6.41
N THR A 33 2.64 -4.88 6.15
CA THR A 33 3.64 -5.95 6.27
C THR A 33 4.74 -5.81 5.22
N CYS A 34 4.41 -5.33 4.03
CA CYS A 34 5.39 -5.05 2.99
C CYS A 34 6.00 -3.64 3.07
N GLY A 35 5.71 -2.87 4.12
CA GLY A 35 6.29 -1.54 4.34
C GLY A 35 5.71 -0.40 3.49
N PHE A 36 4.62 -0.63 2.75
CA PHE A 36 3.94 0.39 1.94
C PHE A 36 3.08 1.36 2.77
N CYS A 37 2.72 0.98 4.00
CA CYS A 37 2.07 1.90 4.94
C CYS A 37 2.73 1.78 6.31
N SER A 38 3.26 2.90 6.81
CA SER A 38 3.85 2.96 8.15
C SER A 38 2.78 3.26 9.20
N THR A 39 2.80 2.50 10.30
CA THR A 39 2.18 2.92 11.55
C THR A 39 3.18 3.78 12.31
N THR A 40 3.13 5.10 12.13
CA THR A 40 3.84 5.97 13.06
C THR A 40 3.11 5.86 14.41
N SER A 41 3.79 5.30 15.41
CA SER A 41 3.31 5.14 16.78
C SER A 41 2.94 6.47 17.41
N SER A 42 1.69 6.89 17.24
CA SER A 42 0.87 7.66 18.18
C SER A 42 -0.45 7.95 17.49
N THR A 43 -1.55 7.47 18.07
CA THR A 43 -2.95 7.67 17.61
C THR A 43 -3.35 6.91 16.33
N THR A 44 -3.85 5.69 16.52
CA THR A 44 -5.03 5.04 15.86
C THR A 44 -5.40 5.27 14.38
N ASN A 45 -4.59 5.90 13.53
CA ASN A 45 -4.85 6.03 12.09
C ASN A 45 -3.68 5.44 11.31
N SER A 46 -3.91 4.28 10.71
CA SER A 46 -2.99 3.73 9.73
C SER A 46 -3.06 4.54 8.45
N THR A 47 -2.26 5.59 8.34
CA THR A 47 -2.18 6.36 7.11
C THR A 47 -1.15 5.72 6.20
N CYS A 48 -1.65 5.07 5.14
CA CYS A 48 -0.83 4.87 3.95
C CYS A 48 -0.33 6.22 3.47
N VAL A 49 0.90 6.28 2.98
CA VAL A 49 1.51 7.51 2.48
C VAL A 49 1.84 7.34 1.02
N ASP A 50 1.51 8.34 0.22
CA ASP A 50 1.85 8.33 -1.19
C ASP A 50 3.35 8.53 -1.40
N LEU A 51 3.92 7.86 -2.39
CA LEU A 51 5.30 8.10 -2.79
C LEU A 51 5.41 9.51 -3.38
N THR A 52 6.51 10.17 -3.03
CA THR A 52 6.90 11.47 -3.57
C THR A 52 7.93 11.30 -4.67
N ASN A 53 7.87 12.15 -5.67
CA ASN A 53 8.89 12.19 -6.72
C ASN A 53 10.25 12.56 -6.09
N ALA A 54 11.30 11.76 -6.34
CA ALA A 54 12.62 11.95 -5.75
C ALA A 54 13.29 13.29 -6.14
N ALA A 55 12.92 13.87 -7.28
CA ALA A 55 13.48 15.13 -7.75
C ALA A 55 12.80 16.37 -7.14
N THR A 56 11.50 16.28 -6.82
CA THR A 56 10.72 17.43 -6.33
C THR A 56 10.29 17.32 -4.87
N GLY A 57 10.33 16.11 -4.29
CA GLY A 57 9.81 15.82 -2.95
C GLY A 57 8.28 15.91 -2.85
N VAL A 58 7.57 16.08 -3.97
CA VAL A 58 6.11 16.24 -4.02
C VAL A 58 5.45 14.97 -4.54
N SER A 59 4.30 14.60 -4.00
CA SER A 59 3.50 13.49 -4.52
C SER A 59 2.60 13.96 -5.66
N ASP A 60 2.70 13.30 -6.82
CA ASP A 60 1.82 13.51 -7.97
C ASP A 60 0.47 12.79 -7.84
N CYS A 61 0.28 12.02 -6.76
CA CYS A 61 -0.88 11.18 -6.53
C CYS A 61 -2.22 11.94 -6.51
N PRO A 62 -2.35 13.15 -5.92
CA PRO A 62 -3.59 13.92 -5.96
C PRO A 62 -4.05 14.23 -7.39
N ALA A 63 -3.12 14.60 -8.28
CA ALA A 63 -3.41 14.88 -9.69
C ALA A 63 -3.74 13.60 -10.48
N ARG A 64 -3.28 12.44 -10.00
CA ARG A 64 -3.44 11.14 -10.65
C ARG A 64 -4.59 10.31 -10.08
N ARG A 65 -5.39 10.85 -9.18
CA ARG A 65 -6.49 10.13 -8.51
C ARG A 65 -7.48 9.46 -9.45
N ALA A 66 -7.71 10.03 -10.65
CA ALA A 66 -8.56 9.41 -11.67
C ALA A 66 -8.06 8.03 -12.13
N TYR A 67 -6.77 7.73 -11.99
CA TYR A 67 -6.20 6.43 -12.32
C TYR A 67 -6.49 5.36 -11.25
N CYS A 68 -6.96 5.73 -10.06
CA CYS A 68 -7.42 4.77 -9.04
C CYS A 68 -8.68 3.98 -9.45
N THR A 69 -9.39 4.41 -10.49
CA THR A 69 -10.56 3.67 -11.02
C THR A 69 -10.23 2.98 -12.34
N ASN A 70 -9.06 3.21 -12.92
CA ASN A 70 -8.63 2.59 -14.17
C ASN A 70 -7.93 1.26 -13.86
N THR A 71 -8.50 0.14 -14.28
CA THR A 71 -7.99 -1.21 -13.99
C THR A 71 -6.55 -1.46 -14.45
N ILE A 72 -6.10 -0.79 -15.51
CA ILE A 72 -4.72 -0.92 -16.02
C ILE A 72 -3.73 -0.19 -15.12
N TYR A 73 -4.09 1.02 -14.67
CA TYR A 73 -3.20 1.85 -13.85
C TYR A 73 -3.36 1.60 -12.35
N LEU A 74 -4.46 0.97 -11.92
CA LEU A 74 -4.74 0.62 -10.55
C LEU A 74 -3.58 -0.10 -9.83
N PRO A 75 -2.95 -1.16 -10.40
CA PRO A 75 -1.82 -1.81 -9.73
C PRO A 75 -0.64 -0.85 -9.52
N LEU A 76 -0.32 -0.01 -10.50
CA LEU A 76 0.74 1.00 -10.38
C LEU A 76 0.38 2.06 -9.34
N MET A 77 -0.86 2.54 -9.38
CA MET A 77 -1.36 3.57 -8.48
C MET A 77 -1.46 3.07 -7.03
N ARG A 78 -1.73 1.78 -6.78
CA ARG A 78 -1.74 1.25 -5.41
C ARG A 78 -0.32 0.97 -4.89
N ILE A 79 0.67 0.90 -5.76
CA ILE A 79 2.09 0.87 -5.37
C ILE A 79 2.59 2.29 -5.10
N GLN A 80 2.36 3.23 -6.01
CA GLN A 80 2.89 4.59 -5.92
C GLN A 80 2.06 5.53 -5.06
N CYS A 81 0.75 5.29 -4.99
CA CYS A 81 -0.23 6.15 -4.34
C CYS A 81 -1.16 5.35 -3.40
N PRO A 82 -0.63 4.56 -2.46
CA PRO A 82 -1.43 3.73 -1.56
C PRO A 82 -2.33 4.55 -0.62
N ALA A 83 -2.03 5.84 -0.38
CA ALA A 83 -2.91 6.73 0.38
C ALA A 83 -4.06 7.26 -0.48
N THR A 84 -3.76 7.67 -1.71
CA THR A 84 -4.75 8.26 -2.62
C THR A 84 -5.71 7.21 -3.22
N CYS A 85 -5.24 5.98 -3.44
CA CYS A 85 -6.01 4.87 -4.03
C CYS A 85 -6.29 3.71 -3.05
N GLY A 86 -6.11 3.96 -1.75
CA GLY A 86 -6.40 3.03 -0.65
C GLY A 86 -7.89 2.78 -0.47
#